data_AF-A0A961FVA5-F1
#
_entry.id   AF-A0A961FVA5-F1
#
_cell.length_a   1.000
_cell.length_b   1.000
_cell.length_c   1.000
_cell.angle_alpha   90.00
_cell.angle_beta   90.00
_cell.angle_gamma   90.00
#
_symmetry.space_group_name_H-M   'P 1'
#
loop_
_entity.id
_entity.type
_entity.pdbx_description
1 polymer ?
#
loop_
_entity_poly.entity_id
_entity_poly.type
_entity_poly.pdbx_seq_one_letter_code
_entity_poly.pdbx_strand_id
1 'polypeptide(L)'
;MMVVAGAILSIISFFSLLMIIVGSYGTNTADVPGFLLVVVAPPFTLVAGIGMLRRRRWAWLCLVAGLGCFLLVSLFEFTRPPEPAVRTHVSPSGVKTTEYHSGPQFSVPTIVLCAGLLIYVWMPGVRREFGWSRRKQPSPASATRPGSQPPKLPDKARGWRVGHAGRDRMYYEEWREDGWRRINLSGEMLTGPAHHVIYFPSPQAWRELPEWARDRRDEILARIKSEFREPEYEYALDVNTTAGGTDRPVLAATNPARPSRCTARQMGAVILCVGIFLVLAGYLGWLVKGGWEAKQVTLPSAKATQRRAVPRETEPALYWFSLGLYAAAAAGSLGFAAWMTVQGWKTCRSQSSPP
;
A
#
# COMPACT_ATOMS: atom_id res chain seq x y z
N MET A 1 -1.27 -8.12 -2.33
CA MET A 1 -0.67 -9.38 -1.84
C MET A 1 -0.03 -9.25 -0.46
N MET A 2 0.96 -8.37 -0.22
CA MET A 2 1.59 -8.24 1.12
C MET A 2 0.61 -8.04 2.29
N VAL A 3 -0.38 -7.15 2.15
CA VAL A 3 -1.38 -6.91 3.22
C VAL A 3 -2.20 -8.16 3.53
N VAL A 4 -2.62 -8.89 2.49
CA VAL A 4 -3.43 -10.11 2.65
C VAL A 4 -2.61 -11.23 3.26
N ALA A 5 -1.39 -11.46 2.73
CA ALA A 5 -0.47 -12.45 3.28
C ALA A 5 -0.09 -12.12 4.74
N GLY A 6 0.23 -10.86 5.02
CA GLY A 6 0.52 -10.37 6.37
C GLY A 6 -0.67 -10.56 7.31
N ALA A 7 -1.90 -10.29 6.87
CA ALA A 7 -3.11 -10.49 7.67
C ALA A 7 -3.33 -11.97 8.02
N ILE A 8 -3.24 -12.86 7.03
CA ILE A 8 -3.39 -14.31 7.24
C ILE A 8 -2.29 -14.83 8.18
N LEU A 9 -1.04 -14.47 7.90
CA LEU A 9 0.10 -14.88 8.74
C LEU A 9 0.01 -14.26 10.14
N SER A 10 -0.60 -13.09 10.33
CA SER A 10 -0.80 -12.48 11.64
C SER A 10 -1.75 -13.30 12.51
N ILE A 11 -2.77 -13.93 11.92
CA ILE A 11 -3.66 -14.85 12.63
C ILE A 11 -2.87 -16.08 13.10
N ILE A 12 -2.03 -16.65 12.22
CA ILE A 12 -1.17 -17.80 12.56
C ILE A 12 -0.16 -17.43 13.65
N SER A 13 0.46 -16.24 13.54
CA SER A 13 1.35 -15.66 14.54
C SER A 13 0.65 -15.54 15.90
N PHE A 14 -0.59 -15.05 15.93
CA PHE A 14 -1.37 -14.90 17.16
C PHE A 14 -1.61 -16.25 17.85
N PHE A 15 -2.01 -17.28 17.11
CA PHE A 15 -2.17 -18.63 17.69
C PHE A 15 -0.84 -19.22 18.14
N SER A 16 0.25 -18.97 17.41
CA SER A 16 1.59 -19.41 17.81
C SER A 16 2.03 -18.76 19.11
N LEU A 17 1.79 -17.45 19.25
CA LEU A 17 2.03 -16.71 20.50
C LEU A 17 1.21 -17.28 21.66
N LEU A 18 -0.07 -17.60 21.42
CA LEU A 18 -0.93 -18.19 22.44
C LEU A 18 -0.43 -19.57 22.87
N MET A 19 0.02 -20.40 21.93
CA MET A 19 0.65 -21.69 22.26
C MET A 19 1.94 -21.53 23.07
N ILE A 20 2.73 -20.48 22.81
CA ILE A 20 3.94 -20.15 23.59
C ILE A 20 3.58 -19.73 25.01
N ILE A 21 2.57 -18.87 25.17
CA ILE A 21 2.11 -18.40 26.49
C ILE A 21 1.58 -19.56 27.34
N VAL A 22 0.90 -20.53 26.72
CA VAL A 22 0.35 -21.72 27.40
C VAL A 22 1.44 -22.77 27.74
N GLY A 23 2.68 -22.58 27.28
CA GLY A 23 3.78 -23.52 27.55
C GLY A 23 3.66 -24.84 26.78
N SER A 24 3.11 -24.79 25.56
CA SER A 24 2.99 -25.98 24.70
C SER A 24 4.35 -26.60 24.40
N TYR A 25 4.44 -27.93 24.42
CA TYR A 25 5.70 -28.70 24.25
C TYR A 25 6.53 -28.33 23.01
N GLY A 26 5.92 -27.76 21.97
CA GLY A 26 6.61 -27.31 20.76
C GLY A 26 7.41 -26.00 20.90
N THR A 27 7.28 -25.27 22.01
CA THR A 27 7.81 -23.90 22.14
C THR A 27 9.10 -23.81 22.94
N ASN A 28 9.46 -24.87 23.68
CA ASN A 28 10.72 -24.95 24.42
C ASN A 28 11.96 -24.98 23.52
N THR A 29 11.80 -25.25 22.23
CA THR A 29 12.88 -25.23 21.23
C THR A 29 12.83 -24.01 20.31
N ALA A 30 11.92 -23.06 20.55
CA ALA A 30 11.86 -21.84 19.74
C ALA A 30 13.02 -20.92 20.13
N ASP A 31 14.02 -20.88 19.28
CA ASP A 31 15.10 -19.90 19.34
C ASP A 31 14.53 -18.48 19.13
N VAL A 32 15.19 -17.48 19.71
CA VAL A 32 14.77 -16.07 19.59
C VAL A 32 14.54 -15.64 18.12
N PRO A 33 15.37 -16.04 17.14
CA PRO A 33 15.12 -15.76 15.73
C PRO A 33 13.84 -16.42 15.20
N GLY A 34 13.59 -17.68 15.55
CA GLY A 34 12.35 -18.39 15.19
C GLY A 34 11.11 -17.71 15.78
N PHE A 35 11.19 -17.26 17.03
CA PHE A 35 10.12 -16.48 17.65
C PHE A 35 9.84 -15.18 16.89
N LEU A 36 10.88 -14.39 16.60
CA LEU A 36 10.73 -13.13 15.85
C LEU A 36 10.15 -13.36 14.45
N LEU A 37 10.59 -14.43 13.77
CA LEU A 37 10.10 -14.77 12.43
C LEU A 37 8.63 -15.20 12.44
N VAL A 38 8.24 -16.07 13.36
CA VAL A 38 6.89 -16.66 13.38
C VAL A 38 5.88 -15.72 14.02
N VAL A 39 6.25 -15.03 15.09
CA VAL A 39 5.33 -14.20 15.87
C VAL A 39 5.38 -12.74 15.44
N VAL A 40 6.57 -12.14 15.33
CA VAL A 40 6.69 -10.69 15.13
C VAL A 40 6.64 -10.29 13.67
N ALA A 41 7.22 -11.07 12.76
CA ALA A 41 7.31 -10.70 11.36
C ALA A 41 5.94 -10.57 10.67
N PRO A 42 4.94 -11.45 10.90
CA PRO A 42 3.63 -11.31 10.25
C PRO A 42 2.87 -10.00 10.53
N PRO A 43 2.62 -9.59 11.79
CA PRO A 43 1.95 -8.31 12.06
C PRO A 43 2.78 -7.13 11.56
N PHE A 44 4.11 -7.21 11.65
CA PHE A 44 4.98 -6.18 11.09
C PHE A 44 4.84 -6.06 9.56
N THR A 45 4.80 -7.19 8.83
CA THR A 45 4.59 -7.19 7.38
C THR A 45 3.20 -6.66 6.99
N LEU A 46 2.17 -6.91 7.81
CA LEU A 46 0.83 -6.33 7.62
C LEU A 46 0.88 -4.80 7.73
N VAL A 47 1.46 -4.28 8.82
CA VAL A 47 1.59 -2.84 9.07
C VAL A 47 2.43 -2.16 7.98
N ALA A 48 3.56 -2.77 7.61
CA ALA A 48 4.39 -2.31 6.49
C ALA A 48 3.61 -2.36 5.16
N GLY A 49 2.80 -3.39 4.92
CA GLY A 49 1.94 -3.49 3.74
C GLY A 49 0.92 -2.35 3.65
N ILE A 50 0.25 -2.00 4.76
CA ILE A 50 -0.68 -0.86 4.82
C ILE A 50 0.07 0.46 4.59
N GLY A 51 1.26 0.60 5.19
CA GLY A 51 2.12 1.76 4.98
C GLY A 51 2.58 1.91 3.52
N MET A 52 2.87 0.80 2.83
CA MET A 52 3.22 0.76 1.41
C MET A 52 2.04 1.22 0.53
N LEU A 53 0.81 0.79 0.82
CA LEU A 53 -0.39 1.29 0.12
C LEU A 53 -0.57 2.80 0.27
N ARG A 54 -0.23 3.34 1.44
CA ARG A 54 -0.24 4.78 1.72
C ARG A 54 1.03 5.51 1.27
N ARG A 55 1.90 4.84 0.49
CA ARG A 55 3.17 5.37 -0.02
C ARG A 55 4.06 6.00 1.07
N ARG A 56 4.01 5.49 2.30
CA ARG A 56 4.79 6.05 3.42
C ARG A 56 6.24 5.59 3.36
N ARG A 57 7.17 6.52 3.55
CA ARG A 57 8.63 6.29 3.53
C ARG A 57 9.09 5.21 4.49
N TRP A 58 8.60 5.24 5.74
CA TRP A 58 9.01 4.27 6.76
C TRP A 58 8.66 2.83 6.35
N ALA A 59 7.54 2.63 5.65
CA ALA A 59 7.09 1.30 5.24
C ALA A 59 7.99 0.70 4.15
N TRP A 60 8.45 1.55 3.21
CA TRP A 60 9.46 1.16 2.22
C TRP A 60 10.80 0.79 2.90
N LEU A 61 11.25 1.59 3.87
CA LEU A 61 12.46 1.28 4.65
C LEU A 61 12.34 -0.04 5.40
N CYS A 62 11.20 -0.30 6.04
CA CYS A 62 10.91 -1.55 6.72
C CYS A 62 10.94 -2.75 5.76
N LEU A 63 10.38 -2.61 4.54
CA LEU A 63 10.43 -3.67 3.53
C LEU A 63 11.86 -3.96 3.07
N VAL A 64 12.64 -2.92 2.76
CA VAL A 64 14.03 -3.07 2.34
C VAL A 64 14.88 -3.69 3.44
N ALA A 65 14.73 -3.22 4.69
CA ALA A 65 15.43 -3.78 5.83
C ALA A 65 15.05 -5.24 6.08
N GLY A 66 13.76 -5.57 5.97
CA GLY A 66 13.27 -6.94 6.11
C GLY A 66 13.80 -7.88 5.04
N LEU A 67 13.73 -7.49 3.76
CA LEU A 67 14.28 -8.26 2.64
C LEU A 67 15.81 -8.41 2.75
N GLY A 68 16.51 -7.34 3.12
CA GLY A 68 17.96 -7.36 3.31
C GLY A 68 18.38 -8.27 4.47
N CYS A 69 17.71 -8.18 5.62
CA CYS A 69 17.96 -9.04 6.77
C CYS A 69 17.69 -10.51 6.42
N PHE A 70 16.56 -10.80 5.78
CA PHE A 70 16.23 -12.15 5.33
C PHE A 70 17.29 -12.70 4.37
N LEU A 71 17.71 -11.91 3.38
CA LEU A 71 18.75 -12.31 2.43
C LEU A 71 20.09 -12.59 3.12
N LEU A 72 20.50 -11.75 4.08
CA LEU A 72 21.73 -11.94 4.86
C LEU A 72 21.67 -13.22 5.70
N VAL A 73 20.55 -13.48 6.38
CA VAL A 73 20.36 -14.71 7.15
C VAL A 73 20.39 -15.94 6.22
N SER A 74 19.70 -15.89 5.09
CA SER A 74 19.71 -17.00 4.13
C SER A 74 21.11 -17.24 3.53
N LEU A 75 21.86 -16.19 3.22
CA LEU A 75 23.25 -16.31 2.74
C LEU A 75 24.16 -16.87 3.83
N PHE A 76 24.01 -16.41 5.08
CA PHE A 76 24.79 -16.92 6.20
C PHE A 76 24.52 -18.41 6.45
N GLU A 77 23.25 -18.83 6.47
CA GLU A 77 22.88 -20.25 6.55
C GLU A 77 23.41 -21.05 5.35
N PHE A 78 23.44 -20.45 4.15
CA PHE A 78 24.01 -21.09 2.96
C PHE A 78 25.54 -21.27 3.06
N THR A 79 26.24 -20.37 3.75
CA THR A 79 27.69 -20.48 3.98
C THR A 79 28.07 -21.42 5.11
N ARG A 80 27.13 -21.80 5.99
CA ARG A 80 27.43 -22.77 7.04
C ARG A 80 27.76 -24.13 6.40
N PRO A 81 28.79 -24.82 6.90
CA PRO A 81 29.07 -26.17 6.43
C PRO A 81 27.80 -27.02 6.65
N PRO A 82 27.44 -27.89 5.70
CA PRO A 82 26.26 -28.72 5.83
C PRO A 82 26.39 -29.54 7.11
N GLU A 83 25.44 -29.37 8.04
CA GLU A 83 25.36 -30.26 9.19
C GLU A 83 25.20 -31.70 8.69
N PRO A 84 25.84 -32.68 9.33
CA PRO A 84 25.68 -34.07 8.94
C PRO A 84 24.19 -34.41 8.97
N ALA A 85 23.68 -35.01 7.88
CA ALA A 85 22.27 -35.33 7.72
C ALA A 85 21.70 -36.18 8.87
N VAL A 86 22.59 -36.86 9.60
CA VAL A 86 22.26 -37.72 10.72
C VAL A 86 23.24 -37.45 11.87
N ARG A 87 22.69 -37.08 13.03
CA ARG A 87 23.46 -36.97 14.29
C ARG A 87 22.92 -38.00 15.28
N THR A 88 23.71 -39.02 15.57
CA THR A 88 23.37 -40.02 16.59
C THR A 88 23.95 -39.59 17.92
N HIS A 89 23.12 -39.41 18.93
CA HIS A 89 23.55 -39.20 20.30
C HIS A 89 22.86 -40.21 21.23
N VAL A 90 23.48 -40.50 22.37
CA VAL A 90 22.87 -41.36 23.39
C VAL A 90 22.16 -40.46 24.38
N SER A 91 20.85 -40.60 24.53
CA SER A 91 20.07 -39.84 25.50
C SER A 91 20.51 -40.18 26.93
N PRO A 92 20.19 -39.35 27.94
CA PRO A 92 20.43 -39.69 29.35
C PRO A 92 19.80 -41.01 29.81
N SER A 93 18.76 -41.48 29.10
CA SER A 93 18.11 -42.78 29.34
C SER A 93 18.86 -43.98 28.72
N GLY A 94 20.00 -43.76 28.07
CA GLY A 94 20.80 -44.81 27.42
C GLY A 94 20.28 -45.25 26.05
N VAL A 95 19.24 -44.60 25.53
CA VAL A 95 18.68 -44.91 24.21
C VAL A 95 19.46 -44.17 23.14
N LYS A 96 19.90 -44.89 22.09
CA LYS A 96 20.49 -44.25 20.90
C LYS A 96 19.38 -43.49 20.17
N THR A 97 19.50 -42.17 20.13
CA THR A 97 18.58 -41.29 19.40
C THR A 97 19.27 -40.79 18.15
N THR A 98 18.61 -40.96 17.01
CA THR A 98 19.08 -40.53 15.71
C THR A 98 18.31 -39.28 15.29
N GLU A 99 18.96 -38.13 15.31
CA GLU A 99 18.37 -36.88 14.84
C GLU A 99 18.68 -36.69 13.36
N TYR A 100 17.62 -36.58 12.56
CA TYR A 100 17.73 -36.26 11.14
C TYR A 100 17.67 -34.75 10.96
N HIS A 101 18.79 -34.16 10.57
CA HIS A 101 18.83 -32.76 10.19
C HIS A 101 18.27 -32.63 8.78
N SER A 102 17.08 -32.02 8.65
CA SER A 102 16.65 -31.48 7.35
C SER A 102 17.71 -30.46 6.92
N GLY A 103 18.32 -30.64 5.74
CA GLY A 103 19.32 -29.73 5.19
C GLY A 103 18.84 -28.26 5.13
N PRO A 104 19.69 -27.34 4.64
CA PRO A 104 19.42 -25.91 4.66
C PRO A 104 17.98 -25.60 4.24
N GLN A 105 17.23 -24.96 5.14
CA GLN A 105 15.79 -24.72 4.97
C GLN A 105 15.49 -23.77 3.81
N PHE A 106 16.49 -23.01 3.35
CA PHE A 106 16.35 -22.02 2.29
C PHE A 106 16.86 -22.56 0.97
N SER A 107 15.96 -22.62 0.00
CA SER A 107 16.31 -22.99 -1.37
C SER A 107 17.06 -21.84 -2.07
N VAL A 108 18.06 -22.16 -2.88
CA VAL A 108 18.75 -21.17 -3.76
C VAL A 108 17.76 -20.32 -4.56
N PRO A 109 16.68 -20.87 -5.14
CA PRO A 109 15.64 -20.05 -5.79
C PRO A 109 15.04 -18.97 -4.89
N THR A 110 14.83 -19.24 -3.61
CA THR A 110 14.30 -18.24 -2.65
C THR A 110 15.29 -17.10 -2.46
N ILE A 111 16.58 -17.40 -2.32
CA ILE A 111 17.66 -16.41 -2.18
C ILE A 111 17.69 -15.50 -3.43
N VAL A 112 17.67 -16.10 -4.63
CA VAL A 112 17.67 -15.37 -5.91
C VAL A 112 16.43 -14.48 -6.03
N LEU A 113 15.25 -14.99 -5.69
CA LEU A 113 14.00 -14.23 -5.73
C LEU A 113 14.05 -13.03 -4.76
N CYS A 114 14.52 -13.23 -3.53
CA CYS A 114 14.64 -12.17 -2.53
C CYS A 114 15.66 -11.11 -2.97
N ALA A 115 16.80 -11.51 -3.52
CA ALA A 115 17.80 -10.58 -4.08
C ALA A 115 17.22 -9.77 -5.25
N GLY A 116 16.51 -10.42 -6.18
CA GLY A 116 15.84 -9.74 -7.30
C GLY A 116 14.79 -8.74 -6.84
N LEU A 117 13.96 -9.10 -5.85
CA LEU A 117 12.98 -8.20 -5.24
C LEU A 117 13.66 -7.01 -4.55
N LEU A 118 14.75 -7.23 -3.82
CA LEU A 118 15.49 -6.18 -3.15
C LEU A 118 16.06 -5.16 -4.17
N ILE A 119 16.65 -5.65 -5.26
CA ILE A 119 17.16 -4.82 -6.36
C ILE A 119 16.02 -4.02 -7.00
N TYR A 120 14.89 -4.68 -7.29
CA TYR A 120 13.72 -4.03 -7.88
C TYR A 120 13.17 -2.91 -6.99
N VAL A 121 13.00 -3.17 -5.69
CA VAL A 121 12.50 -2.17 -4.72
C VAL A 121 13.48 -0.99 -4.55
N TRP A 122 14.77 -1.22 -4.81
CA TRP A 122 15.81 -0.19 -4.81
C TRP A 122 15.90 0.63 -6.10
N MET A 123 15.20 0.25 -7.18
CA MET A 123 15.25 0.98 -8.44
C MET A 123 14.75 2.43 -8.26
N PRO A 124 15.35 3.42 -8.96
CA PRO A 124 14.99 4.83 -8.81
C PRO A 124 13.51 5.13 -9.07
N GLY A 125 12.87 4.40 -9.98
CA GLY A 125 11.44 4.54 -10.28
C GLY A 125 10.58 4.25 -9.05
N VAL A 126 10.78 3.06 -8.44
CA VAL A 126 10.06 2.64 -7.23
C VAL A 126 10.37 3.57 -6.05
N ARG A 127 11.63 3.94 -5.85
CA ARG A 127 12.04 4.85 -4.75
C ARG A 127 11.39 6.23 -4.84
N ARG A 128 11.18 6.77 -6.04
CA ARG A 128 10.53 8.08 -6.25
C ARG A 128 9.05 8.05 -5.81
N GLU A 129 8.38 6.90 -5.94
CA GLU A 129 6.98 6.75 -5.56
C GLU A 129 6.72 6.89 -4.05
N PHE A 130 7.70 6.56 -3.21
CA PHE A 130 7.60 6.68 -1.75
C PHE A 130 8.02 8.07 -1.26
N GLY A 131 7.91 9.07 -2.14
CA GLY A 131 8.17 10.46 -1.80
C GLY A 131 9.62 10.72 -1.46
N TRP A 132 10.60 9.96 -1.97
CA TRP A 132 12.01 10.40 -1.90
C TRP A 132 12.28 11.62 -2.79
N SER A 133 11.28 12.04 -3.56
CA SER A 133 11.17 13.38 -4.12
C SER A 133 11.59 14.40 -3.08
N ARG A 134 12.76 14.98 -3.35
CA ARG A 134 13.45 16.04 -2.63
C ARG A 134 12.51 16.74 -1.66
N ARG A 135 12.76 16.62 -0.36
CA ARG A 135 12.56 17.76 0.55
C ARG A 135 13.10 18.94 -0.24
N LYS A 136 12.22 19.82 -0.79
CA LYS A 136 12.56 20.79 -1.85
C LYS A 136 13.92 21.34 -1.48
N GLN A 137 14.98 20.83 -2.13
CA GLN A 137 16.29 21.39 -1.94
C GLN A 137 16.06 22.76 -2.57
N PRO A 138 16.07 23.85 -1.76
CA PRO A 138 15.76 25.17 -2.28
C PRO A 138 16.63 25.29 -3.51
N SER A 139 15.99 25.48 -4.67
CA SER A 139 16.68 25.46 -5.96
C SER A 139 17.94 26.32 -5.81
N PRO A 140 19.14 25.90 -6.24
CA PRO A 140 20.30 26.79 -6.16
C PRO A 140 20.07 28.11 -6.93
N ALA A 141 19.08 28.17 -7.82
CA ALA A 141 18.55 29.41 -8.41
C ALA A 141 17.85 30.35 -7.39
N SER A 142 17.52 29.87 -6.20
CA SER A 142 17.07 30.66 -5.03
C SER A 142 18.17 30.87 -3.98
N ALA A 143 19.35 30.25 -4.15
CA ALA A 143 20.47 30.39 -3.23
C ALA A 143 21.49 31.46 -3.65
N THR A 144 21.31 32.11 -4.81
CA THR A 144 22.14 33.24 -5.25
C THR A 144 21.31 34.47 -5.57
N ARG A 145 20.51 34.91 -4.58
CA ARG A 145 20.40 36.34 -4.26
C ARG A 145 19.89 36.49 -2.83
N PRO A 146 20.77 36.73 -1.84
CA PRO A 146 20.33 37.31 -0.57
C PRO A 146 19.91 38.74 -0.88
N GLY A 147 18.62 38.90 -1.18
CA GLY A 147 18.02 40.17 -1.61
C GLY A 147 17.18 40.02 -2.87
N SER A 148 15.88 40.28 -2.72
CA SER A 148 14.85 40.41 -3.77
C SER A 148 13.98 39.18 -4.10
N GLN A 149 13.42 38.47 -3.10
CA GLN A 149 11.96 38.62 -3.08
C GLN A 149 11.77 40.07 -2.67
N PRO A 150 11.22 40.95 -3.54
CA PRO A 150 10.90 42.29 -3.08
C PRO A 150 10.12 42.10 -1.78
N PRO A 151 10.47 42.81 -0.70
CA PRO A 151 9.75 42.68 0.58
C PRO A 151 8.28 42.66 0.21
N LYS A 152 7.55 41.62 0.64
CA LYS A 152 6.13 41.46 0.33
C LYS A 152 5.50 42.75 0.83
N LEU A 153 5.31 43.69 -0.09
CA LEU A 153 4.89 45.04 0.23
C LEU A 153 3.63 44.83 1.05
N PRO A 154 3.52 45.44 2.26
CA PRO A 154 2.35 45.23 3.11
C PRO A 154 1.11 45.39 2.24
N ASP A 155 0.13 44.49 2.33
CA ASP A 155 -0.93 44.34 1.31
C ASP A 155 -1.55 45.67 0.82
N LYS A 156 -1.60 46.67 1.71
CA LYS A 156 -1.99 48.05 1.40
C LYS A 156 -1.17 48.72 0.28
N ALA A 157 0.15 48.48 0.22
CA ALA A 157 1.05 49.02 -0.80
C ALA A 157 0.99 48.26 -2.14
N ARG A 158 0.56 46.99 -2.15
CA ARG A 158 0.25 46.26 -3.40
C ARG A 158 -1.11 46.63 -3.97
N GLY A 159 -2.04 47.02 -3.10
CA GLY A 159 -3.43 47.31 -3.45
C GLY A 159 -4.24 46.06 -3.76
N TRP A 160 -3.69 44.85 -3.66
CA TRP A 160 -4.40 43.59 -3.84
C TRP A 160 -3.80 42.47 -2.99
N ARG A 161 -4.62 41.45 -2.67
CA ARG A 161 -4.20 40.24 -1.95
C ARG A 161 -5.04 39.04 -2.36
N VAL A 162 -4.50 37.85 -2.13
CA VAL A 162 -5.22 36.59 -2.31
C VAL A 162 -5.09 35.74 -1.04
N GLY A 163 -6.07 34.89 -0.81
CA GLY A 163 -6.05 33.99 0.34
C GLY A 163 -7.06 32.87 0.26
N HIS A 164 -7.16 32.12 1.35
CA HIS A 164 -8.07 30.99 1.51
C HIS A 164 -9.26 31.38 2.39
N ALA A 165 -10.47 30.94 2.01
CA ALA A 165 -11.72 31.15 2.74
C ALA A 165 -12.36 29.81 3.13
N GLY A 166 -11.64 29.02 3.93
CA GLY A 166 -12.00 27.64 4.27
C GLY A 166 -11.24 26.61 3.44
N ARG A 167 -11.77 25.39 3.33
CA ARG A 167 -11.09 24.27 2.65
C ARG A 167 -11.10 24.39 1.12
N ASP A 168 -12.25 24.74 0.56
CA ASP A 168 -12.54 24.62 -0.88
C ASP A 168 -12.86 25.99 -1.51
N ARG A 169 -12.35 27.08 -0.91
CA ARG A 169 -12.60 28.45 -1.38
C ARG A 169 -11.34 29.28 -1.28
N MET A 170 -11.06 30.03 -2.34
CA MET A 170 -10.02 31.03 -2.40
C MET A 170 -10.68 32.39 -2.62
N TYR A 171 -9.97 33.46 -2.34
CA TYR A 171 -10.45 34.81 -2.63
C TYR A 171 -9.35 35.65 -3.25
N TYR A 172 -9.77 36.60 -4.08
CA TYR A 172 -8.98 37.71 -4.55
C TYR A 172 -9.60 38.99 -4.03
N GLU A 173 -8.82 39.85 -3.39
CA GLU A 173 -9.24 41.15 -2.89
C GLU A 173 -8.40 42.26 -3.48
N GLU A 174 -9.04 43.38 -3.82
CA GLU A 174 -8.37 44.59 -4.31
C GLU A 174 -8.87 45.81 -3.53
N TRP A 175 -7.95 46.66 -3.09
CA TRP A 175 -8.25 47.93 -2.44
C TRP A 175 -8.72 48.92 -3.49
N ARG A 176 -9.93 49.45 -3.30
CA ARG A 176 -10.54 50.50 -4.12
C ARG A 176 -10.95 51.67 -3.21
N GLU A 177 -11.48 52.74 -3.82
CA GLU A 177 -11.77 54.04 -3.21
C GLU A 177 -12.33 53.95 -1.77
N ASP A 178 -13.26 53.02 -1.52
CA ASP A 178 -13.92 52.86 -0.22
C ASP A 178 -13.56 51.55 0.54
N GLY A 179 -12.49 50.87 0.15
CA GLY A 179 -11.98 49.69 0.86
C GLY A 179 -11.77 48.44 0.01
N TRP A 180 -11.61 47.29 0.68
CA TRP A 180 -11.35 46.00 0.02
C TRP A 180 -12.60 45.46 -0.67
N ARG A 181 -12.51 45.22 -1.98
CA ARG A 181 -13.52 44.51 -2.77
C ARG A 181 -13.04 43.09 -3.04
N ARG A 182 -13.91 42.10 -2.86
CA ARG A 182 -13.58 40.67 -2.92
C ARG A 182 -14.26 39.96 -4.10
N ILE A 183 -13.52 39.09 -4.78
CA ILE A 183 -14.02 38.02 -5.65
C ILE A 183 -13.76 36.69 -4.94
N ASN A 184 -14.79 35.86 -4.78
CA ASN A 184 -14.63 34.50 -4.29
C ASN A 184 -14.41 33.56 -5.48
N LEU A 185 -13.45 32.66 -5.32
CA LEU A 185 -13.11 31.64 -6.30
C LEU A 185 -13.34 30.27 -5.67
N SER A 186 -13.92 29.37 -6.42
CA SER A 186 -14.07 27.98 -5.99
C SER A 186 -12.75 27.25 -6.17
N GLY A 187 -12.43 26.36 -5.23
CA GLY A 187 -11.38 25.39 -5.41
C GLY A 187 -11.75 24.06 -4.78
N GLU A 188 -10.92 23.06 -4.99
CA GLU A 188 -11.12 21.73 -4.40
C GLU A 188 -9.77 21.20 -3.92
N MET A 189 -9.75 20.63 -2.72
CA MET A 189 -8.57 19.97 -2.19
C MET A 189 -8.33 18.64 -2.90
N LEU A 190 -7.19 18.50 -3.56
CA LEU A 190 -6.80 17.29 -4.27
C LEU A 190 -5.95 16.37 -3.39
N THR A 191 -5.95 15.07 -3.70
CA THR A 191 -5.09 14.05 -3.05
C THR A 191 -3.82 13.75 -3.84
N GLY A 192 -3.51 14.58 -4.84
CA GLY A 192 -2.41 14.42 -5.79
C GLY A 192 -1.16 15.23 -5.45
N PRO A 193 -0.24 15.39 -6.42
CA PRO A 193 0.94 16.25 -6.30
C PRO A 193 0.58 17.73 -6.06
N ALA A 194 -0.50 18.19 -6.68
CA ALA A 194 -1.15 19.45 -6.35
C ALA A 194 -2.08 19.25 -5.15
N HIS A 195 -2.07 20.21 -4.24
CA HIS A 195 -2.88 20.17 -3.02
C HIS A 195 -4.26 20.79 -3.26
N HIS A 196 -4.38 21.71 -4.21
CA HIS A 196 -5.64 22.34 -4.57
C HIS A 196 -5.76 22.52 -6.08
N VAL A 197 -6.98 22.41 -6.62
CA VAL A 197 -7.33 22.97 -7.91
C VAL A 197 -8.13 24.26 -7.69
N ILE A 198 -7.79 25.32 -8.45
CA ILE A 198 -8.55 26.57 -8.46
C ILE A 198 -9.36 26.62 -9.75
N TYR A 199 -10.68 26.79 -9.62
CA TYR A 199 -11.61 26.89 -10.73
C TYR A 199 -11.78 28.36 -11.13
N PHE A 200 -11.36 28.70 -12.34
CA PHE A 200 -11.56 30.04 -12.88
C PHE A 200 -12.84 30.11 -13.72
N PRO A 201 -13.70 31.12 -13.52
CA PRO A 201 -14.90 31.31 -14.33
C PRO A 201 -14.58 31.40 -15.83
N SER A 202 -15.48 30.87 -16.65
CA SER A 202 -15.48 31.07 -18.10
C SER A 202 -15.55 32.56 -18.47
N PRO A 203 -15.10 32.96 -19.68
CA PRO A 203 -15.13 34.37 -20.08
C PRO A 203 -16.54 34.97 -20.00
N GLN A 204 -17.58 34.16 -20.25
CA GLN A 204 -18.97 34.58 -20.12
C GLN A 204 -19.37 34.77 -18.64
N ALA A 205 -19.09 33.81 -17.77
CA ALA A 205 -19.35 33.93 -16.34
C ALA A 205 -18.54 35.06 -15.68
N TRP A 206 -17.34 35.35 -16.20
CA TRP A 206 -16.51 36.46 -15.73
C TRP A 206 -17.18 37.82 -15.97
N ARG A 207 -17.99 37.97 -17.03
CA ARG A 207 -18.74 39.22 -17.29
C ARG A 207 -19.82 39.48 -16.24
N GLU A 208 -20.25 38.46 -15.51
CA GLU A 208 -21.22 38.59 -14.42
C GLU A 208 -20.58 39.06 -13.10
N LEU A 209 -19.25 39.03 -13.00
CA LEU A 209 -18.52 39.54 -11.84
C LEU A 209 -18.70 41.06 -11.67
N PRO A 210 -18.38 41.60 -10.48
CA PRO A 210 -18.42 43.04 -10.23
C PRO A 210 -17.67 43.83 -11.31
N GLU A 211 -18.23 45.00 -11.65
CA GLU A 211 -17.77 45.83 -12.79
C GLU A 211 -16.26 46.08 -12.78
N TRP A 212 -15.67 46.33 -11.61
CA TRP A 212 -14.24 46.59 -11.43
C TRP A 212 -13.31 45.44 -11.89
N ALA A 213 -13.84 44.23 -12.06
CA ALA A 213 -13.09 43.03 -12.43
C ALA A 213 -13.33 42.56 -13.87
N ARG A 214 -14.41 43.02 -14.54
CA ARG A 214 -14.88 42.44 -15.81
C ARG A 214 -13.83 42.50 -16.91
N ASP A 215 -13.20 43.66 -17.07
CA ASP A 215 -12.23 43.91 -18.15
C ASP A 215 -10.78 43.59 -17.76
N ARG A 216 -10.59 43.01 -16.56
CA ARG A 216 -9.26 42.75 -15.98
C ARG A 216 -9.04 41.28 -15.67
N ARG A 217 -9.73 40.39 -16.38
CA ARG A 217 -9.63 38.93 -16.19
C ARG A 217 -8.19 38.47 -16.17
N ASP A 218 -7.45 38.70 -17.25
CA ASP A 218 -6.11 38.14 -17.40
C ASP A 218 -5.11 38.70 -16.37
N GLU A 219 -5.27 39.97 -16.01
CA GLU A 219 -4.47 40.61 -14.95
C GLU A 219 -4.73 39.97 -13.58
N ILE A 220 -6.00 39.80 -13.21
CA ILE A 220 -6.39 39.18 -11.94
C ILE A 220 -5.94 37.72 -11.90
N LEU A 221 -6.12 36.97 -12.99
CA LEU A 221 -5.64 35.60 -13.10
C LEU A 221 -4.12 35.52 -12.96
N ALA A 222 -3.36 36.41 -13.60
CA ALA A 222 -1.91 36.46 -13.47
C ALA A 222 -1.47 36.73 -12.01
N ARG A 223 -2.14 37.67 -11.32
CA ARG A 223 -1.90 37.96 -9.90
C ARG A 223 -2.16 36.74 -9.01
N ILE A 224 -3.28 36.05 -9.22
CA ILE A 224 -3.63 34.84 -8.47
C ILE A 224 -2.59 33.73 -8.70
N LYS A 225 -2.24 33.46 -9.97
CA LYS A 225 -1.24 32.45 -10.34
C LYS A 225 0.15 32.77 -9.78
N SER A 226 0.47 34.06 -9.60
CA SER A 226 1.76 34.49 -9.04
C SER A 226 1.94 34.13 -7.55
N GLU A 227 0.83 34.00 -6.81
CA GLU A 227 0.83 33.64 -5.38
C GLU A 227 0.54 32.15 -5.16
N PHE A 228 -0.41 31.57 -5.90
CA PHE A 228 -0.75 30.14 -5.81
C PHE A 228 -0.04 29.33 -6.89
N ARG A 229 1.28 29.12 -6.80
CA ARG A 229 2.10 28.58 -7.90
C ARG A 229 2.01 27.06 -8.09
N GLU A 230 2.18 26.61 -9.33
CA GLU A 230 2.49 25.20 -9.64
C GLU A 230 3.82 24.77 -8.96
N PRO A 231 3.96 23.51 -8.53
CA PRO A 231 3.02 22.40 -8.70
C PRO A 231 1.99 22.27 -7.56
N GLU A 232 1.99 23.17 -6.58
CA GLU A 232 1.13 23.05 -5.39
C GLU A 232 -0.35 23.31 -5.71
N TYR A 233 -0.61 24.04 -6.79
CA TYR A 233 -1.93 24.37 -7.30
C TYR A 233 -2.05 23.95 -8.76
N GLU A 234 -3.19 23.35 -9.11
CA GLU A 234 -3.63 23.16 -10.49
C GLU A 234 -4.71 24.19 -10.83
N TYR A 235 -4.86 24.52 -12.11
CA TYR A 235 -5.86 25.49 -12.56
C TYR A 235 -6.79 24.86 -13.58
N ALA A 236 -8.09 24.92 -13.30
CA ALA A 236 -9.12 24.58 -14.27
C ALA A 236 -9.68 25.88 -14.86
N LEU A 237 -9.43 26.08 -16.15
CA LEU A 237 -9.96 27.23 -16.90
C LEU A 237 -11.35 26.91 -17.42
N ASP A 238 -12.14 27.97 -17.61
CA ASP A 238 -13.40 27.97 -18.35
C ASP A 238 -14.50 27.10 -17.75
N VAL A 239 -14.54 27.04 -16.42
CA VAL A 239 -15.57 26.31 -15.69
C VAL A 239 -16.81 27.21 -15.61
N ASN A 240 -17.95 26.72 -16.10
CA ASN A 240 -19.25 27.37 -15.90
C ASN A 240 -19.66 27.25 -14.43
N THR A 241 -19.07 28.11 -13.60
CA THR A 241 -19.46 28.33 -12.22
C THR A 241 -20.59 29.35 -12.26
N THR A 242 -21.84 28.89 -12.35
CA THR A 242 -23.00 29.76 -12.19
C THR A 242 -22.92 30.38 -10.80
N ALA A 243 -22.60 31.68 -10.76
CA ALA A 243 -22.45 32.46 -9.55
C ALA A 243 -23.83 32.80 -8.98
N GLY A 244 -24.52 31.81 -8.42
CA GLY A 244 -25.84 31.99 -7.82
C GLY A 244 -26.08 30.96 -6.74
N GLY A 245 -26.12 31.42 -5.50
CA GLY A 245 -26.11 30.59 -4.30
C GLY A 245 -27.11 29.43 -4.29
N THR A 246 -26.62 28.29 -3.82
CA THR A 246 -27.25 27.35 -2.89
C THR A 246 -26.23 26.23 -2.70
N ASP A 247 -26.24 25.57 -1.54
CA ASP A 247 -25.39 24.43 -1.12
C ASP A 247 -25.49 23.18 -2.00
N ARG A 248 -25.64 23.34 -3.32
CA ARG A 248 -25.43 22.25 -4.26
C ARG A 248 -23.94 22.13 -4.53
N PRO A 249 -23.31 20.99 -4.21
CA PRO A 249 -21.95 20.74 -4.68
C PRO A 249 -21.99 20.94 -6.19
N VAL A 250 -21.26 21.95 -6.65
CA VAL A 250 -20.92 22.08 -8.06
C VAL A 250 -20.26 20.76 -8.38
N LEU A 251 -21.00 19.88 -9.06
CA LEU A 251 -20.46 18.72 -9.72
C LEU A 251 -19.41 19.31 -10.63
N ALA A 252 -18.16 19.25 -10.16
CA ALA A 252 -17.01 19.61 -10.94
C ALA A 252 -17.26 18.97 -12.31
N ALA A 253 -17.32 19.82 -13.34
CA ALA A 253 -16.97 19.39 -14.68
C ALA A 253 -15.53 18.93 -14.54
N THR A 254 -15.38 17.70 -14.03
CA THR A 254 -14.16 16.94 -13.99
C THR A 254 -13.73 17.02 -15.44
N ASN A 255 -12.65 17.77 -15.71
CA ASN A 255 -11.82 17.40 -16.83
C ASN A 255 -11.60 15.92 -16.59
N PRO A 256 -12.22 15.02 -17.38
CA PRO A 256 -12.05 13.62 -17.11
C PRO A 256 -10.59 13.40 -17.44
N ALA A 257 -9.73 13.38 -16.42
CA ALA A 257 -8.46 12.70 -16.50
C ALA A 257 -8.87 11.33 -17.05
N ARG A 258 -8.69 11.15 -18.36
CA ARG A 258 -9.35 10.10 -19.15
C ARG A 258 -9.24 8.85 -18.30
N PRO A 259 -10.37 8.26 -17.85
CA PRO A 259 -10.29 7.09 -16.99
C PRO A 259 -9.37 6.12 -17.69
N SER A 260 -8.22 5.87 -17.06
CA SER A 260 -7.16 5.10 -17.68
C SER A 260 -7.75 3.74 -17.93
N ARG A 261 -8.09 3.46 -19.20
CA ARG A 261 -8.73 2.20 -19.59
C ARG A 261 -7.92 1.08 -18.96
N CYS A 262 -8.61 0.18 -18.27
CA CYS A 262 -8.01 -0.98 -17.65
C CYS A 262 -7.17 -1.66 -18.73
N THR A 263 -5.85 -1.61 -18.56
CA THR A 263 -4.96 -2.10 -19.60
C THR A 263 -5.14 -3.62 -19.69
N ALA A 264 -5.04 -4.21 -20.87
CA ALA A 264 -5.12 -5.66 -21.03
C ALA A 264 -4.15 -6.41 -20.09
N ARG A 265 -3.00 -5.77 -19.77
CA ARG A 265 -2.04 -6.25 -18.78
C ARG A 265 -2.59 -6.29 -17.35
N GLN A 266 -3.30 -5.25 -16.91
CA GLN A 266 -3.94 -5.22 -15.59
C GLN A 266 -5.03 -6.30 -15.48
N MET A 267 -5.86 -6.45 -16.51
CA MET A 267 -6.88 -7.51 -16.54
C MET A 267 -6.23 -8.91 -16.52
N GLY A 268 -5.18 -9.12 -17.33
CA GLY A 268 -4.43 -10.37 -17.35
C GLY A 268 -3.82 -10.70 -15.97
N ALA A 269 -3.31 -9.71 -15.26
CA ALA A 269 -2.80 -9.90 -13.90
C ALA A 269 -3.90 -10.28 -12.90
N VAL A 270 -5.10 -9.67 -12.99
CA VAL A 270 -6.24 -10.04 -12.14
C VAL A 270 -6.68 -11.47 -12.42
N ILE A 271 -6.84 -11.85 -13.70
CA ILE A 271 -7.23 -13.21 -14.11
C ILE A 271 -6.20 -14.24 -13.61
N LEU A 272 -4.91 -13.97 -13.81
CA LEU A 272 -3.84 -14.85 -13.34
C LEU A 272 -3.91 -15.03 -11.82
N CYS A 273 -4.08 -13.93 -11.07
CA CYS A 273 -4.19 -14.00 -9.61
C CYS A 273 -5.43 -14.80 -9.18
N VAL A 274 -6.59 -14.58 -9.80
CA VAL A 274 -7.81 -15.35 -9.53
C VAL A 274 -7.58 -16.84 -9.81
N GLY A 275 -6.95 -17.18 -10.94
CA GLY A 275 -6.60 -18.56 -11.28
C GLY A 275 -5.72 -19.24 -10.22
N ILE A 276 -4.69 -18.55 -9.74
CA ILE A 276 -3.81 -19.07 -8.67
C ILE A 276 -4.62 -19.38 -7.40
N PHE A 277 -5.51 -18.49 -6.97
CA PHE A 277 -6.32 -18.73 -5.77
C PHE A 277 -7.34 -19.85 -5.95
N LEU A 278 -7.91 -20.02 -7.16
CA LEU A 278 -8.81 -21.14 -7.46
C LEU A 278 -8.08 -22.48 -7.45
N VAL A 279 -6.87 -22.55 -8.02
CA VAL A 279 -6.03 -23.76 -7.98
C VAL A 279 -5.66 -24.10 -6.53
N LEU A 280 -5.25 -23.10 -5.75
CA LEU A 280 -4.93 -23.28 -4.33
C LEU A 280 -6.14 -23.78 -3.53
N ALA A 281 -7.32 -23.19 -3.74
CA ALA A 281 -8.54 -23.62 -3.08
C ALA A 281 -8.93 -25.06 -3.45
N GLY A 282 -8.83 -25.43 -4.74
CA GLY A 282 -9.11 -26.78 -5.22
C GLY A 282 -8.15 -27.81 -4.59
N TYR A 283 -6.87 -27.50 -4.54
CA TYR A 283 -5.86 -28.36 -3.90
C TYR A 283 -6.12 -28.55 -2.40
N LEU A 284 -6.37 -27.46 -1.67
CA LEU A 284 -6.67 -27.54 -0.23
C LEU A 284 -7.99 -28.27 0.04
N GLY A 285 -9.02 -28.04 -0.77
CA GLY A 285 -10.29 -28.77 -0.69
C GLY A 285 -10.12 -30.28 -0.95
N TRP A 286 -9.26 -30.65 -1.90
CA TRP A 286 -8.90 -32.05 -2.15
C TRP A 286 -8.20 -32.68 -0.94
N LEU A 287 -7.28 -31.97 -0.28
CA LEU A 287 -6.66 -32.45 0.97
C LEU A 287 -7.67 -32.63 2.11
N VAL A 288 -8.64 -31.72 2.25
CA VAL A 288 -9.72 -31.85 3.25
C VAL A 288 -10.56 -33.09 2.96
N LYS A 289 -10.98 -33.29 1.70
CA LYS A 289 -11.76 -34.46 1.30
C LYS A 289 -10.99 -35.77 1.54
N GLY A 290 -9.75 -35.84 1.06
CA GLY A 290 -8.91 -37.03 1.24
C GLY A 290 -8.62 -37.32 2.72
N GLY A 291 -8.41 -36.27 3.52
CA GLY A 291 -8.19 -36.43 4.96
C GLY A 291 -9.43 -36.93 5.70
N TRP A 292 -10.61 -36.46 5.30
CA TRP A 292 -11.90 -36.92 5.80
C TRP A 292 -12.16 -38.40 5.48
N GLU A 293 -11.99 -38.80 4.22
CA GLU A 293 -12.22 -40.18 3.75
C GLU A 293 -11.21 -41.16 4.36
N ALA A 294 -9.94 -40.78 4.45
CA ALA A 294 -8.88 -41.63 4.98
C ALA A 294 -8.80 -41.62 6.53
N LYS A 295 -9.61 -40.79 7.21
CA LYS A 295 -9.53 -40.53 8.66
C LYS A 295 -8.10 -40.16 9.14
N GLN A 296 -7.27 -39.59 8.27
CA GLN A 296 -5.91 -39.16 8.59
C GLN A 296 -5.58 -37.89 7.81
N VAL A 297 -4.90 -36.93 8.44
CA VAL A 297 -4.53 -35.66 7.78
C VAL A 297 -3.02 -35.46 7.83
N THR A 298 -2.42 -34.98 6.73
CA THR A 298 -0.99 -34.67 6.72
C THR A 298 -0.78 -33.29 7.31
N LEU A 299 0.11 -33.16 8.30
CA LEU A 299 0.47 -31.87 8.89
C LEU A 299 1.03 -30.91 7.83
N PRO A 300 0.57 -29.65 7.80
CA PRO A 300 1.16 -28.62 6.94
C PRO A 300 2.52 -28.18 7.52
N SER A 301 3.54 -29.02 7.37
CA SER A 301 4.92 -28.66 7.71
C SER A 301 5.77 -28.52 6.45
N ALA A 302 6.61 -27.47 6.45
CA ALA A 302 7.65 -27.27 5.45
C ALA A 302 8.78 -28.31 5.59
N LYS A 303 9.02 -28.81 6.81
CA LYS A 303 10.06 -29.81 7.08
C LYS A 303 9.51 -31.21 6.79
N ALA A 304 10.18 -31.92 5.87
CA ALA A 304 9.80 -33.29 5.52
C ALA A 304 9.77 -34.23 6.73
N THR A 305 10.68 -34.04 7.69
CA THR A 305 10.74 -34.82 8.95
C THR A 305 9.53 -34.62 9.86
N GLN A 306 8.78 -33.52 9.69
CA GLN A 306 7.58 -33.23 10.46
C GLN A 306 6.29 -33.53 9.67
N ARG A 307 6.40 -33.92 8.40
CA ARG A 307 5.26 -34.38 7.60
C ARG A 307 4.94 -35.81 8.00
N ARG A 308 4.05 -35.97 8.97
CA ARG A 308 3.44 -37.25 9.29
C ARG A 308 1.94 -37.20 9.08
N ALA A 309 1.37 -38.37 8.80
CA ALA A 309 -0.06 -38.56 8.87
C ALA A 309 -0.49 -38.52 10.34
N VAL A 310 -1.52 -37.73 10.62
CA VAL A 310 -2.15 -37.60 11.94
C VAL A 310 -3.48 -38.36 11.86
N PRO A 311 -3.55 -39.60 12.37
CA PRO A 311 -4.78 -40.38 12.37
C PRO A 311 -5.78 -39.79 13.38
N ARG A 312 -7.05 -39.74 12.99
CA ARG A 312 -8.15 -39.16 13.77
C ARG A 312 -8.34 -39.87 15.12
N GLU A 313 -8.13 -41.18 15.17
CA GLU A 313 -8.39 -41.99 16.36
C GLU A 313 -7.30 -41.83 17.43
N THR A 314 -6.04 -41.62 17.00
CA THR A 314 -4.92 -41.45 17.94
C THR A 314 -4.78 -40.00 18.40
N GLU A 315 -5.02 -39.02 17.52
CA GLU A 315 -4.78 -37.60 17.80
C GLU A 315 -5.93 -36.71 17.30
N PRO A 316 -7.14 -36.84 17.89
CA PRO A 316 -8.35 -36.20 17.37
C PRO A 316 -8.26 -34.68 17.34
N ALA A 317 -7.65 -34.06 18.36
CA ALA A 317 -7.51 -32.61 18.43
C ALA A 317 -6.63 -32.06 17.30
N LEU A 318 -5.46 -32.66 17.06
CA LEU A 318 -4.53 -32.22 16.01
C LEU A 318 -5.08 -32.53 14.62
N TYR A 319 -5.79 -33.65 14.46
CA TYR A 319 -6.52 -33.98 13.23
C TYR A 319 -7.54 -32.88 12.89
N TRP A 320 -8.44 -32.55 13.81
CA TRP A 320 -9.48 -31.54 13.57
C TRP A 320 -8.92 -30.14 13.37
N PHE A 321 -7.86 -29.78 14.11
CA PHE A 321 -7.16 -28.52 13.91
C PHE A 321 -6.59 -28.40 12.49
N SER A 322 -5.84 -29.42 12.05
CA SER A 322 -5.20 -29.39 10.73
C SER A 322 -6.21 -29.42 9.59
N LEU A 323 -7.25 -30.26 9.72
CA LEU A 323 -8.35 -30.32 8.76
C LEU A 323 -9.11 -28.98 8.69
N GLY A 324 -9.40 -28.38 9.85
CA GLY A 324 -10.03 -27.07 9.96
C GLY A 324 -9.19 -25.95 9.35
N LEU A 325 -7.87 -25.99 9.56
CA LEU A 325 -6.93 -25.03 8.96
C LEU A 325 -6.95 -25.10 7.42
N TYR A 326 -6.92 -26.31 6.86
CA TYR A 326 -7.04 -26.48 5.40
C TYR A 326 -8.39 -26.01 4.86
N ALA A 327 -9.49 -26.34 5.56
CA ALA A 327 -10.83 -25.91 5.16
C ALA A 327 -10.97 -24.37 5.19
N ALA A 328 -10.49 -23.73 6.25
CA ALA A 328 -10.50 -22.27 6.38
C ALA A 328 -9.64 -21.60 5.31
N ALA A 329 -8.45 -22.12 5.02
CA ALA A 329 -7.57 -21.59 3.97
C ALA A 329 -8.18 -21.77 2.56
N ALA A 330 -8.85 -22.90 2.29
CA ALA A 330 -9.58 -23.14 1.04
C ALA A 330 -10.73 -22.14 0.87
N ALA A 331 -11.56 -21.98 1.90
CA ALA A 331 -12.68 -21.03 1.90
C ALA A 331 -12.20 -19.57 1.75
N GLY A 332 -11.14 -19.19 2.46
CA GLY A 332 -10.53 -17.86 2.34
C GLY A 332 -9.99 -17.59 0.94
N SER A 333 -9.35 -18.57 0.32
CA SER A 333 -8.84 -18.48 -1.06
C SER A 333 -9.98 -18.30 -2.07
N LEU A 334 -11.08 -19.05 -1.93
CA LEU A 334 -12.28 -18.89 -2.76
C LEU A 334 -12.92 -17.51 -2.58
N GLY A 335 -13.10 -17.07 -1.33
CA GLY A 335 -13.67 -15.76 -1.03
C GLY A 335 -12.83 -14.62 -1.62
N PHE A 336 -11.51 -14.72 -1.56
CA PHE A 336 -10.60 -13.74 -2.15
C PHE A 336 -10.64 -13.74 -3.68
N ALA A 337 -10.69 -14.91 -4.31
CA ALA A 337 -10.86 -15.05 -5.76
C ALA A 337 -12.19 -14.43 -6.25
N ALA A 338 -13.28 -14.70 -5.52
CA ALA A 338 -14.60 -14.12 -5.81
C ALA A 338 -14.59 -12.59 -5.65
N TRP A 339 -14.02 -12.09 -4.55
CA TRP A 339 -13.88 -10.65 -4.31
C TRP A 339 -13.06 -9.96 -5.39
N MET A 340 -11.90 -10.50 -5.80
CA MET A 340 -11.09 -9.94 -6.87
C MET A 340 -11.82 -9.93 -8.22
N THR A 341 -12.58 -10.99 -8.52
CA THR A 341 -13.42 -11.03 -9.73
C THR A 341 -14.45 -9.90 -9.72
N VAL A 342 -15.14 -9.69 -8.58
CA VAL A 342 -16.15 -8.63 -8.43
C VAL A 342 -15.51 -7.24 -8.53
N GLN A 343 -14.38 -7.00 -7.86
CA GLN A 343 -13.70 -5.70 -7.90
C GLN A 343 -13.10 -5.41 -9.28
N GLY A 344 -12.41 -6.39 -9.87
CA GLY A 344 -11.86 -6.27 -11.22
C GLY A 344 -12.94 -5.94 -12.25
N TRP A 345 -14.11 -6.58 -12.14
CA TRP A 345 -15.24 -6.27 -13.00
C TRP A 345 -15.79 -4.86 -12.74
N LYS A 346 -16.02 -4.47 -11.47
CA LYS A 346 -16.50 -3.12 -11.13
C LYS A 346 -15.61 -2.03 -11.71
N THR A 347 -14.29 -2.17 -11.57
CA THR A 347 -13.31 -1.21 -12.11
C THR A 347 -13.34 -1.13 -13.64
N CYS A 348 -13.66 -2.23 -14.32
CA CYS A 348 -13.77 -2.22 -15.79
C CYS A 348 -15.11 -1.68 -16.27
N ARG A 349 -16.20 -1.97 -15.55
CA ARG A 349 -17.55 -1.54 -15.91
C ARG A 349 -17.75 -0.03 -15.72
N SER A 350 -17.13 0.56 -14.69
CA SER A 350 -17.17 2.00 -14.48
C SER A 350 -16.48 2.80 -15.60
N GLN A 351 -15.69 2.13 -16.45
CA GLN A 351 -14.98 2.76 -17.57
C GLN A 351 -15.68 2.57 -18.93
N SER A 352 -16.68 1.69 -19.01
CA SER A 352 -17.42 1.42 -20.25
C SER A 352 -18.69 2.26 -20.42
N SER A 353 -19.09 3.02 -19.40
CA SER A 353 -20.23 3.92 -19.54
C SER A 353 -19.87 5.05 -20.51
N PRO A 354 -20.63 5.23 -21.61
CA PRO A 354 -20.43 6.37 -22.50
C PRO A 354 -20.64 7.68 -21.73
N PRO A 355 -19.88 8.74 -22.08
CA PRO A 355 -19.99 10.04 -21.42
C PRO A 355 -21.38 10.66 -21.57
#